data_AF-A0A965V431-F1
#
_entry.id   AF-A0A965V431-F1
#
_cell.length_a   1.000
_cell.length_b   1.000
_cell.length_c   1.000
_cell.angle_alpha   90.00
_cell.angle_beta   90.00
_cell.angle_gamma   90.00
#
_symmetry.space_group_name_H-M   'P 1'
#
loop_
_entity.id
_entity.type
_entity.pdbx_description
1 polymer ?
#
loop_
_entity_poly.entity_id
_entity_poly.type
_entity_poly.pdbx_seq_one_letter_code
_entity_poly.pdbx_strand_id
1 'polypeptide(L)' 'EDALAEYDGTVLLVSHDRAFLREVATRVWAFDGTRLVDFDGPFEEWEEDRARRAANARS' A
#
# COMPACT_ATOMS: atom_id res chain seq x y z
N GLU A 1 15.21 -16.20 -7.74
CA GLU A 1 14.61 -15.18 -6.89
C GLU A 1 13.21 -15.67 -6.52
N ASP A 2 12.97 -16.32 -5.37
CA ASP A 2 11.65 -16.98 -5.15
C ASP A 2 11.24 -17.18 -3.66
N ALA A 3 12.07 -16.75 -2.70
CA ALA A 3 11.85 -17.13 -1.29
C ALA A 3 10.68 -16.39 -0.59
N LEU A 4 10.27 -15.22 -1.11
CA LEU A 4 9.21 -14.40 -0.50
C LEU A 4 7.82 -14.70 -1.08
N ALA A 5 7.74 -15.19 -2.32
CA ALA A 5 6.46 -15.52 -2.96
C ALA A 5 5.90 -16.87 -2.50
N GLU A 6 6.77 -17.82 -2.13
CA GLU A 6 6.40 -19.17 -1.67
C GLU A 6 6.16 -19.26 -0.14
N TYR A 7 6.20 -18.14 0.57
CA TYR A 7 5.94 -18.13 2.01
C TYR A 7 4.42 -18.05 2.28
N ASP A 8 3.84 -19.16 2.73
CA ASP A 8 2.41 -19.29 3.09
C ASP A 8 1.98 -18.42 4.30
N GLY A 9 2.89 -17.61 4.84
CA GLY A 9 2.64 -16.70 5.95
C GLY A 9 2.35 -15.27 5.50
N THR A 10 1.70 -14.49 6.36
CA THR A 10 1.54 -13.05 6.14
C THR A 10 2.88 -12.33 6.37
N VAL A 11 3.43 -11.72 5.33
CA VAL A 11 4.62 -10.86 5.45
C VAL A 11 4.18 -9.42 5.67
N LEU A 12 4.45 -8.87 6.86
CA LEU A 12 4.33 -7.44 7.10
C LEU A 12 5.66 -6.78 6.77
N LEU A 13 5.66 -5.92 5.76
CA LEU A 13 6.84 -5.19 5.33
C LEU A 13 6.60 -3.69 5.48
N VAL A 14 7.61 -2.97 5.98
CA VAL A 14 7.59 -1.51 6.11
C VAL A 14 8.75 -0.98 5.28
N SER A 15 8.43 -0.27 4.21
CA SER A 15 9.41 0.31 3.31
C SER A 15 8.99 1.71 2.89
N HIS A 16 9.98 2.54 2.56
CA HIS A 16 9.78 3.84 1.93
C HIS A 16 9.96 3.76 0.41
N ASP A 17 10.41 2.62 -0.11
CA ASP A 17 10.57 2.37 -1.54
C ASP A 17 9.23 1.96 -2.17
N ARG A 18 8.69 2.87 -2.99
CA ARG A 18 7.39 2.69 -3.65
C ARG A 18 7.45 1.69 -4.80
N ALA A 19 8.59 1.53 -5.46
CA ALA A 19 8.73 0.57 -6.56
C ALA A 19 8.67 -0.86 -6.02
N PHE A 20 9.35 -1.11 -4.90
CA PHE A 20 9.27 -2.39 -4.21
C PHE A 20 7.83 -2.69 -3.74
N LEU A 21 7.19 -1.73 -3.06
CA LEU A 21 5.81 -1.89 -2.57
C LEU A 21 4.81 -2.22 -3.67
N ARG A 22 4.97 -1.66 -4.88
CA ARG A 22 4.09 -1.97 -6.03
C ARG A 22 4.17 -3.42 -6.48
N GLU A 23 5.34 -4.04 -6.35
CA GLU A 23 5.55 -5.41 -6.84
C GLU A 23 5.04 -6.46 -5.84
N VAL A 24 5.13 -6.18 -4.53
CA VAL A 24 4.88 -7.18 -3.49
C VAL A 24 3.66 -6.92 -2.59
N ALA A 25 3.16 -5.68 -2.50
CA ALA A 25 2.10 -5.37 -1.54
C ALA A 25 0.72 -5.76 -2.08
N THR A 26 0.01 -6.60 -1.31
CA THR A 26 -1.37 -7.04 -1.57
C THR A 26 -2.41 -6.32 -0.71
N ARG A 27 -1.96 -5.63 0.35
CA ARG A 27 -2.74 -4.78 1.24
C ARG A 27 -1.88 -3.62 1.71
N VAL A 28 -2.46 -2.42 1.80
CA VAL A 28 -1.74 -1.20 2.16
C VAL A 28 -2.27 -0.62 3.47
N TRP A 29 -1.37 -0.42 4.42
CA TRP A 29 -1.60 0.40 5.61
C TRP A 29 -0.88 1.73 5.47
N ALA A 30 -1.64 2.78 5.23
CA ALA A 30 -1.11 4.11 5.05
C ALA A 30 -1.36 4.98 6.28
N PHE A 31 -0.29 5.48 6.89
CA PHE A 31 -0.38 6.42 7.99
C PHE A 31 -0.14 7.84 7.48
N ASP A 32 -1.07 8.77 7.76
CA ASP A 32 -0.98 10.17 7.34
C ASP A 32 -0.57 11.13 8.47
N GLY A 33 -0.13 10.59 9.61
CA GLY A 33 0.21 11.37 10.81
C GLY A 33 -0.93 11.50 11.82
N THR A 34 -2.18 11.28 11.39
CA THR A 34 -3.35 11.38 12.29
C THR A 34 -4.27 10.16 12.23
N ARG A 35 -4.23 9.41 11.12
CA ARG A 35 -5.14 8.32 10.82
C ARG A 35 -4.36 7.20 10.13
N LEU A 36 -4.69 5.97 10.50
CA LEU A 36 -4.29 4.79 9.75
C LEU A 36 -5.40 4.48 8.74
N VAL A 37 -5.05 4.46 7.46
CA VAL A 37 -5.92 4.03 6.38
C VAL A 37 -5.55 2.60 6.02
N ASP A 38 -6.51 1.71 6.21
CA ASP A 38 -6.45 0.34 5.74
C ASP A 38 -7.07 0.24 4.35
N PHE A 39 -6.31 -0.29 3.39
CA PHE A 39 -6.73 -0.49 2.01
C PHE A 39 -6.44 -1.92 1.59
N ASP A 40 -7.52 -2.67 1.31
CA ASP A 40 -7.46 -4.05 0.85
C ASP A 40 -7.33 -4.04 -0.68
N GLY A 41 -6.10 -4.20 -1.16
CA GLY A 41 -5.75 -4.10 -2.57
C GLY A 41 -4.29 -3.72 -2.80
N PRO A 42 -3.81 -3.84 -4.05
CA PRO A 42 -2.42 -3.56 -4.42
C PRO A 42 -2.09 -2.07 -4.26
N PHE A 43 -0.78 -1.77 -4.15
CA PHE A 43 -0.31 -0.40 -3.90
C PHE A 43 -0.70 0.59 -5.01
N GLU A 44 -0.79 0.16 -6.27
CA GLU A 44 -1.18 1.01 -7.39
C GLU A 44 -2.61 1.55 -7.24
N GLU A 45 -3.56 0.67 -6.92
CA GLU A 45 -4.96 1.07 -6.67
C GLU A 45 -5.07 2.02 -5.47
N TRP A 46 -4.27 1.80 -4.44
CA TRP A 46 -4.19 2.72 -3.30
C TRP A 46 -3.69 4.12 -3.71
N GLU A 47 -2.72 4.22 -4.62
CA GLU A 47 -2.24 5.53 -5.11
C GLU A 47 -3.31 6.30 -5.86
N GLU A 48 -4.07 5.62 -6.72
CA GLU A 48 -5.18 6.22 -7.46
C GLU A 48 -6.29 6.69 -6.52
N ASP A 49 -6.67 5.84 -5.56
CA ASP A 49 -7.66 6.17 -4.55
C ASP A 49 -7.21 7.34 -3.66
N ARG A 50 -5.94 7.36 -3.24
CA ARG A 50 -5.34 8.50 -2.53
C ARG A 50 -5.42 9.77 -3.36
N ALA A 51 -5.10 9.72 -4.65
CA ALA A 51 -5.16 10.87 -5.54
C ALA A 51 -6.61 11.40 -5.69
N ARG A 52 -7.60 10.50 -5.85
CA ARG A 52 -9.02 10.85 -5.86
C ARG A 52 -9.47 11.50 -4.55
N ARG A 53 -9.10 10.93 -3.39
CA ARG A 53 -9.43 11.50 -2.07
C ARG A 53 -8.81 12.88 -1.89
N ALA A 54 -7.56 13.07 -2.30
CA ALA A 54 -6.86 14.34 -2.22
C ALA A 54 -7.48 15.41 -3.15
N ALA A 55 -7.99 15.02 -4.32
CA ALA A 55 -8.72 15.90 -5.21
C ALA A 55 -10.07 16.33 -4.64
N ASN A 56 -10.84 15.38 -4.07
CA ASN A 56 -12.14 15.66 -3.46
C ASN A 56 -12.03 16.53 -2.20
N ALA A 57 -10.95 16.43 -1.42
CA ALA A 57 -10.75 17.24 -0.23
C ALA A 57 -10.42 18.73 -0.52
N ARG A 58 -10.17 19.09 -1.79
CA ARG A 58 -9.83 20.46 -2.21
C ARG A 58 -11.03 21.22 -2.80
N SER A 59 -12.20 20.60 -2.89
CA SER A 59 -13.47 21.21 -3.31
C SER A 59 -14.37 21.43 -2.10
#